data_AF-A0A369LTP7-F1
#
_entry.id   AF-A0A369LTP7-F1
#
_cell.length_a   1.000
_cell.length_b   1.000
_cell.length_c   1.000
_cell.angle_alpha   90.00
_cell.angle_beta   90.00
_cell.angle_gamma   90.00
#
_symmetry.space_group_name_H-M   'P 1'
#
loop_
_entity.id
_entity.type
_entity.pdbx_description
1 polymer ?
#
loop_
_entity_poly.entity_id
_entity_poly.type
_entity_poly.pdbx_seq_one_letter_code
_entity_poly.pdbx_strand_id
1 'polypeptide(L)'
;MGNGAWNRGERAGSAGCEAAGPGAGPFRARVELLAGRALPAPARVAAPPAPARVAAPPATNENVRKSMRGNKRADTRPELVVRARLRAAGLSGYRLQWKVPGHPDVAWPGKKVALFVNGCFWHRCPHCNLSLPKSNVEYWVVKFARNVERDEQSRAALEALGWKVHVVWECQLKKKAIDATMAELLPVLAEELDKELVSGALTDPA
;
A
#
# COMPACT_ATOMS: atom_id res chain seq x y z
N MET A 1 -9.37 24.73 27.53
CA MET A 1 -8.96 23.77 28.58
C MET A 1 -9.47 22.39 28.21
N GLY A 2 -8.64 21.35 28.36
CA GLY A 2 -8.84 20.06 27.71
C GLY A 2 -9.50 18.96 28.53
N ASN A 3 -9.20 17.75 28.06
CA ASN A 3 -9.32 16.42 28.67
C ASN A 3 -10.58 15.59 28.31
N GLY A 4 -10.31 14.36 27.86
CA GLY A 4 -11.30 13.32 27.53
C GLY A 4 -10.68 12.24 26.65
N ALA A 5 -9.61 11.58 27.12
CA ALA A 5 -9.69 10.28 27.78
C ALA A 5 -9.75 9.10 26.80
N TRP A 6 -8.55 8.60 26.48
CA TRP A 6 -8.30 7.31 25.86
C TRP A 6 -8.71 6.20 26.83
N ASN A 7 -9.74 5.42 26.48
CA ASN A 7 -10.11 4.25 27.28
C ASN A 7 -9.12 3.10 27.07
N ARG A 8 -8.47 2.71 28.18
CA ARG A 8 -7.67 1.49 28.34
C ARG A 8 -8.56 0.34 28.83
N GLY A 9 -8.36 -0.83 28.23
CA GLY A 9 -8.94 -2.13 28.59
C GLY A 9 -9.07 -2.92 27.28
N GLU A 10 -8.40 -4.04 27.02
CA GLU A 10 -7.82 -5.06 27.88
C GLU A 10 -6.54 -5.63 27.24
N ARG A 11 -5.71 -6.23 28.10
CA ARG A 11 -4.39 -6.79 27.83
C ARG A 11 -4.44 -7.91 26.78
N ALA A 12 -3.71 -7.73 25.69
CA ALA A 12 -3.11 -8.82 24.92
C ALA A 12 -1.59 -8.57 24.89
N GLY A 13 -0.83 -9.63 25.15
CA GLY A 13 0.59 -9.61 25.50
C GLY A 13 1.46 -8.72 24.62
N SER A 14 2.30 -7.95 25.32
CA SER A 14 3.50 -7.33 24.80
C SER A 14 4.46 -8.41 24.29
N ALA A 15 4.46 -8.68 22.98
CA ALA A 15 5.64 -9.14 22.28
C ALA A 15 6.31 -7.88 21.70
N GLY A 16 7.39 -7.47 22.35
CA GLY A 16 8.23 -6.37 21.90
C GLY A 16 8.72 -6.61 20.48
N CYS A 17 8.64 -5.56 19.66
CA CYS A 17 9.38 -5.51 18.42
C CYS A 17 10.83 -5.25 18.80
N GLU A 18 11.62 -6.31 18.94
CA GLU A 18 13.06 -6.19 19.12
C GLU A 18 13.64 -5.66 17.81
N ALA A 19 14.31 -4.51 17.93
CA ALA A 19 15.00 -3.88 16.82
C ALA A 19 16.19 -4.76 16.42
N ALA A 20 16.11 -5.44 15.28
CA ALA A 20 17.29 -5.97 14.63
C ALA A 20 18.13 -4.81 14.10
N GLY A 21 19.39 -4.74 14.56
CA GLY A 21 20.38 -3.72 14.24
C GLY A 21 20.81 -3.69 12.76
N PRO A 22 21.77 -2.81 12.42
CA PRO A 22 22.04 -2.39 11.05
C PRO A 22 22.86 -3.45 10.30
N GLY A 23 22.16 -4.34 9.61
CA GLY A 23 22.75 -5.23 8.59
C GLY A 23 22.59 -4.59 7.22
N ALA A 24 23.68 -4.00 6.71
CA ALA A 24 23.77 -3.44 5.37
C ALA A 24 23.47 -4.51 4.32
N GLY A 25 22.37 -4.33 3.60
CA GLY A 25 22.03 -5.04 2.37
C GLY A 25 21.29 -4.06 1.45
N PRO A 26 21.55 -4.06 0.13
CA PRO A 26 20.97 -3.08 -0.77
C PRO A 26 19.44 -3.21 -0.78
N PHE A 27 18.78 -2.05 -0.75
CA PHE A 27 17.33 -1.80 -0.68
C PHE A 27 16.43 -2.59 -1.65
N ARG A 28 17.00 -3.33 -2.62
CA ARG A 28 16.29 -4.19 -3.58
C ARG A 28 15.36 -5.27 -2.97
N ALA A 29 15.43 -5.54 -1.67
CA ALA A 29 14.67 -6.62 -1.03
C ALA A 29 13.49 -6.16 -0.14
N ARG A 30 13.21 -4.86 0.01
CA ARG A 30 12.25 -4.37 1.04
C ARG A 30 11.14 -3.45 0.54
N VAL A 31 11.28 -2.90 -0.65
CA VAL A 31 10.19 -2.47 -1.53
C VAL A 31 10.26 -3.42 -2.72
N GLU A 32 9.17 -4.12 -3.07
CA GLU A 32 9.17 -5.07 -4.19
C GLU A 32 9.55 -4.33 -5.48
N LEU A 33 10.85 -4.35 -5.81
CA LEU A 33 11.43 -3.76 -7.00
C LEU A 33 11.77 -4.91 -7.96
N LEU A 34 10.79 -5.36 -8.74
CA LEU A 34 11.04 -6.17 -9.92
C LEU A 34 11.40 -5.25 -11.10
N ALA A 35 12.60 -4.67 -11.06
CA ALA A 35 13.15 -3.95 -12.20
C ALA A 35 13.94 -4.91 -13.11
N GLY A 36 13.35 -5.21 -14.28
CA GLY A 36 14.11 -5.36 -15.52
C GLY A 36 14.80 -6.69 -15.79
N ARG A 37 14.02 -7.70 -16.19
CA ARG A 37 14.40 -8.56 -17.33
C ARG A 37 13.11 -8.90 -18.05
N ALA A 38 13.01 -8.53 -19.33
CA ALA A 38 11.85 -8.88 -20.14
C ALA A 38 11.73 -10.41 -20.17
N LEU A 39 10.80 -10.95 -19.37
CA LEU A 39 10.34 -12.32 -19.52
C LEU A 39 9.60 -12.41 -20.86
N PRO A 40 9.83 -13.47 -21.66
CA PRO A 40 8.96 -13.70 -22.81
C PRO A 40 7.51 -13.73 -22.32
N ALA A 41 6.61 -13.08 -23.07
CA ALA A 41 5.19 -13.01 -22.73
C ALA A 41 4.71 -14.40 -22.30
N PRO A 42 4.12 -14.56 -21.11
CA PRO A 42 3.64 -15.86 -20.70
C PRO A 42 2.59 -16.29 -21.72
N ALA A 43 2.79 -17.48 -22.32
CA ALA A 43 1.72 -18.18 -22.98
C ALA A 43 0.51 -18.15 -22.04
N ARG A 44 -0.68 -17.83 -22.56
CA ARG A 44 -1.92 -17.67 -21.79
C ARG A 44 -2.22 -18.96 -21.02
N VAL A 45 -1.62 -19.13 -19.84
CA VAL A 45 -2.11 -20.04 -18.82
C VAL A 45 -3.32 -19.33 -18.24
N ALA A 46 -4.50 -19.89 -18.46
CA ALA A 46 -5.72 -19.38 -17.85
C ALA A 46 -5.48 -19.34 -16.33
N ALA A 47 -5.52 -18.14 -15.76
CA ALA A 47 -5.48 -17.98 -14.31
C ALA A 47 -6.58 -18.88 -13.69
N PRO A 48 -6.30 -19.54 -12.55
CA PRO A 48 -7.33 -20.33 -11.88
C PRO A 48 -8.55 -19.44 -11.63
N PRO A 49 -9.78 -19.98 -11.72
CA PRO A 49 -10.98 -19.18 -11.57
C PRO A 49 -10.95 -18.51 -10.19
N ALA A 50 -10.98 -17.17 -10.19
CA ALA A 50 -11.07 -16.40 -8.96
C ALA A 50 -12.24 -16.94 -8.12
N PRO A 51 -12.08 -17.12 -6.80
CA PRO A 51 -13.10 -17.78 -6.01
C PRO A 51 -14.43 -17.03 -6.12
N ALA A 52 -15.53 -17.78 -6.14
CA ALA A 52 -16.87 -17.23 -6.38
C ALA A 52 -17.20 -16.08 -5.43
N ARG A 53 -17.97 -15.08 -5.90
CA ARG A 53 -18.41 -13.95 -5.07
C ARG A 53 -19.29 -14.46 -3.92
N VAL A 54 -18.78 -14.46 -2.69
CA VAL A 54 -19.62 -14.67 -1.50
C VAL A 54 -20.31 -13.35 -1.14
N ALA A 55 -21.62 -13.41 -0.86
CA ALA A 55 -22.39 -12.25 -0.46
C ALA A 55 -21.85 -11.65 0.85
N ALA A 56 -21.85 -10.32 0.95
CA ALA A 56 -21.40 -9.66 2.16
C ALA A 56 -22.39 -9.94 3.31
N PRO A 57 -21.92 -10.52 4.43
CA PRO A 57 -22.77 -10.82 5.57
C PRO A 57 -23.23 -9.52 6.26
N PRO A 58 -24.38 -9.54 6.96
CA PRO A 58 -24.81 -8.39 7.74
C PRO A 58 -23.80 -8.06 8.85
N ALA A 59 -23.75 -6.79 9.24
CA ALA A 59 -22.85 -6.34 10.29
C ALA A 59 -23.24 -7.00 11.63
N THR A 60 -22.26 -7.61 12.30
CA THR A 60 -22.46 -8.33 13.57
C THR A 60 -22.85 -7.41 14.72
N ASN A 61 -22.50 -6.12 14.66
CA ASN A 61 -22.83 -5.12 15.66
C ASN A 61 -22.82 -3.71 15.03
N GLU A 62 -23.51 -2.75 15.66
CA GLU A 62 -23.43 -1.31 15.39
C GLU A 62 -22.00 -0.79 15.23
N ASN A 63 -21.07 -1.22 16.09
CA ASN A 63 -19.68 -0.75 16.03
C ASN A 63 -19.00 -1.20 14.72
N VAL A 64 -19.24 -2.44 14.30
CA VAL A 64 -18.76 -2.97 13.00
C VAL A 64 -19.42 -2.20 11.86
N ARG A 65 -20.72 -1.94 11.94
CA ARG A 65 -21.46 -1.17 10.93
C ARG A 65 -20.92 0.25 10.78
N LYS A 66 -20.63 0.93 11.89
CA LYS A 66 -20.04 2.28 11.92
C LYS A 66 -18.63 2.28 11.33
N SER A 67 -17.81 1.30 11.73
CA SER A 67 -16.45 1.13 11.19
C SER A 67 -16.48 0.90 9.68
N MET A 68 -17.28 -0.05 9.19
CA MET A 68 -17.39 -0.35 7.76
C MET A 68 -17.90 0.83 6.95
N ARG A 69 -18.83 1.64 7.49
CA ARG A 69 -19.31 2.87 6.84
C ARG A 69 -18.26 3.98 6.79
N GLY A 70 -17.32 4.00 7.75
CA GLY A 70 -16.22 4.97 7.81
C GLY A 70 -15.09 4.66 6.82
N ASN A 71 -15.04 3.46 6.25
CA ASN A 71 -14.01 3.09 5.29
C ASN A 71 -14.22 3.80 3.95
N LYS A 72 -13.33 4.76 3.66
CA LYS A 72 -13.33 5.51 2.40
C LYS A 72 -12.63 4.72 1.29
N ARG A 73 -13.07 4.96 0.07
CA ARG A 73 -12.48 4.37 -1.15
C ARG A 73 -11.22 5.11 -1.64
N ALA A 74 -11.08 6.38 -1.28
CA ALA A 74 -9.97 7.25 -1.69
C ALA A 74 -9.76 8.35 -0.63
N ASP A 75 -8.65 9.09 -0.76
CA ASP A 75 -8.22 10.13 0.17
C ASP A 75 -8.09 9.59 1.60
N THR A 76 -7.61 8.36 1.73
CA THR A 76 -7.31 7.78 3.02
C THR A 76 -6.11 8.49 3.66
N ARG A 77 -6.00 8.44 4.98
CA ARG A 77 -4.87 9.04 5.71
C ARG A 77 -3.49 8.66 5.14
N PRO A 78 -3.18 7.38 4.84
CA PRO A 78 -1.88 7.03 4.24
C PRO A 78 -1.68 7.65 2.85
N GLU A 79 -2.71 7.71 1.99
CA GLU A 79 -2.62 8.40 0.69
C GLU A 79 -2.30 9.89 0.86
N LEU A 80 -3.01 10.58 1.77
CA LEU A 80 -2.80 12.00 2.03
C LEU A 80 -1.36 12.28 2.47
N VAL A 81 -0.82 11.43 3.32
CA VAL A 81 0.54 11.52 3.85
C VAL A 81 1.58 11.32 2.74
N VAL A 82 1.42 10.28 1.91
CA VAL A 82 2.31 10.05 0.76
C VAL A 82 2.31 11.25 -0.18
N ARG A 83 1.12 11.77 -0.52
CA ARG A 83 0.98 12.95 -1.37
C ARG A 83 1.62 14.20 -0.78
N ALA A 84 1.61 14.37 0.53
CA ALA A 84 2.27 15.49 1.19
C ALA A 84 3.80 15.39 1.03
N ARG A 85 4.37 14.21 1.29
CA ARG A 85 5.82 13.96 1.16
C ARG A 85 6.29 14.06 -0.30
N LEU A 86 5.55 13.50 -1.25
CA LEU A 86 5.86 13.65 -2.70
C LEU A 86 5.90 15.13 -3.13
N ARG A 87 4.94 15.94 -2.66
CA ARG A 87 4.92 17.39 -2.96
C ARG A 87 6.08 18.12 -2.32
N ALA A 88 6.39 17.83 -1.05
CA ALA A 88 7.55 18.41 -0.36
C ALA A 88 8.88 18.04 -1.06
N ALA A 89 8.94 16.85 -1.64
CA ALA A 89 10.10 16.35 -2.36
C ALA A 89 10.28 16.92 -3.78
N GLY A 90 9.34 17.74 -4.28
CA GLY A 90 9.37 18.26 -5.66
C GLY A 90 8.82 17.30 -6.72
N LEU A 91 8.34 16.11 -6.33
CA LEU A 91 7.72 15.13 -7.22
C LEU A 91 6.24 15.45 -7.48
N SER A 92 5.97 16.68 -7.90
CA SER A 92 4.64 17.16 -8.26
C SER A 92 4.21 16.71 -9.67
N GLY A 93 2.99 17.09 -10.08
CA GLY A 93 2.48 16.82 -11.43
C GLY A 93 1.85 15.45 -11.64
N TYR A 94 1.71 14.64 -10.58
CA TYR A 94 0.98 13.38 -10.64
C TYR A 94 -0.52 13.58 -10.88
N ARG A 95 -1.20 12.50 -11.27
CA ARG A 95 -2.65 12.37 -11.35
C ARG A 95 -3.10 11.33 -10.34
N LEU A 96 -4.29 11.53 -9.79
CA LEU A 96 -4.91 10.59 -8.87
C LEU A 96 -5.89 9.71 -9.62
N GLN A 97 -6.02 8.44 -9.21
CA GLN A 97 -7.05 7.53 -9.71
C GLN A 97 -7.08 7.45 -11.25
N TRP A 98 -5.88 7.34 -11.85
CA TRP A 98 -5.75 7.31 -13.30
C TRP A 98 -6.44 6.08 -13.89
N LYS A 99 -7.02 6.21 -15.09
CA LYS A 99 -7.84 5.16 -15.74
C LYS A 99 -6.99 4.08 -16.41
N VAL A 100 -6.21 3.37 -15.60
CA VAL A 100 -5.39 2.21 -15.97
C VAL A 100 -5.72 1.02 -15.05
N PRO A 101 -5.31 -0.22 -15.39
CA PRO A 101 -5.56 -1.38 -14.54
C PRO A 101 -5.16 -1.11 -13.07
N GLY A 102 -6.02 -1.49 -12.13
CA GLY A 102 -5.81 -1.28 -10.70
C GLY A 102 -6.14 0.12 -10.17
N HIS A 103 -6.29 1.14 -11.02
CA HIS A 103 -6.54 2.54 -10.60
C HIS A 103 -5.53 3.03 -9.55
N PRO A 104 -4.25 3.23 -9.92
CA PRO A 104 -3.21 3.64 -8.97
C PRO A 104 -3.58 4.94 -8.25
N ASP A 105 -3.23 5.00 -6.97
CA ASP A 105 -3.49 6.15 -6.12
C ASP A 105 -2.77 7.39 -6.63
N VAL A 106 -1.53 7.21 -7.09
CA VAL A 106 -0.69 8.25 -7.68
C VAL A 106 -0.10 7.73 -8.99
N ALA A 107 -0.22 8.51 -10.06
CA ALA A 107 0.31 8.16 -11.37
C ALA A 107 0.98 9.34 -12.07
N TRP A 108 2.05 9.07 -12.81
CA TRP A 108 2.65 10.00 -13.77
C TRP A 108 2.52 9.41 -15.19
N PRO A 109 1.40 9.68 -15.90
CA PRO A 109 1.13 9.03 -17.18
C PRO A 109 2.22 9.26 -18.24
N GLY A 110 2.84 10.45 -18.25
CA GLY A 110 3.89 10.78 -19.22
C GLY A 110 5.18 9.96 -19.05
N LYS A 111 5.47 9.48 -17.83
CA LYS A 111 6.63 8.64 -17.52
C LYS A 111 6.25 7.18 -17.27
N LYS A 112 4.95 6.86 -17.37
CA LYS A 112 4.36 5.56 -17.04
C LYS A 112 4.78 5.05 -15.65
N VAL A 113 4.78 5.91 -14.64
CA VAL A 113 5.05 5.50 -13.25
C VAL A 113 3.73 5.46 -12.48
N ALA A 114 3.48 4.36 -11.77
CA ALA A 114 2.31 4.13 -10.94
C ALA A 114 2.74 3.81 -9.50
N LEU A 115 2.08 4.43 -8.53
CA LEU A 115 2.32 4.21 -7.10
C LEU A 115 0.99 3.86 -6.42
N PHE A 116 0.97 2.68 -5.79
CA PHE A 116 -0.14 2.16 -5.00
C PHE A 116 0.14 2.33 -3.50
N VAL A 117 -0.87 2.75 -2.76
CA VAL A 117 -0.84 2.92 -1.31
C VAL A 117 -1.79 1.90 -0.68
N ASN A 118 -1.27 0.71 -0.42
CA ASN A 118 -2.09 -0.42 -0.01
C ASN A 118 -2.33 -0.46 1.50
N GLY A 119 -3.62 -0.47 1.88
CA GLY A 119 -4.04 -0.76 3.25
C GLY A 119 -3.70 -2.19 3.66
N CYS A 120 -2.98 -2.36 4.76
CA CYS A 120 -2.43 -3.68 5.13
C CYS A 120 -3.54 -4.73 5.30
N PHE A 121 -4.63 -4.37 5.96
CA PHE A 121 -5.74 -5.28 6.24
C PHE A 121 -6.43 -5.81 4.98
N TRP A 122 -6.68 -4.93 4.00
CA TRP A 122 -7.48 -5.22 2.80
C TRP A 122 -6.72 -5.98 1.72
N HIS A 123 -5.44 -5.67 1.59
CA HIS A 123 -4.54 -6.23 0.57
C HIS A 123 -3.59 -7.28 1.15
N ARG A 124 -3.77 -7.68 2.43
CA ARG A 124 -3.01 -8.74 3.12
C ARG A 124 -1.49 -8.50 3.06
N CYS A 125 -1.05 -7.39 3.66
CA CYS A 125 0.36 -6.99 3.68
C CYS A 125 1.30 -8.14 4.11
N PRO A 126 2.36 -8.44 3.34
CA PRO A 126 3.31 -9.52 3.66
C PRO A 126 4.20 -9.18 4.87
N HIS A 127 4.31 -7.90 5.24
CA HIS A 127 5.15 -7.45 6.36
C HIS A 127 4.45 -7.52 7.73
N CYS A 128 3.12 -7.71 7.75
CA CYS A 128 2.33 -7.68 8.97
C CYS A 128 1.71 -9.05 9.23
N ASN A 129 1.81 -9.54 10.46
CA ASN A 129 1.04 -10.70 10.89
C ASN A 129 -0.42 -10.29 11.19
N LEU A 130 -1.27 -10.29 10.16
CA LEU A 130 -2.65 -9.81 10.24
C LEU A 130 -3.61 -10.94 10.62
N SER A 131 -4.33 -10.74 11.73
CA SER A 131 -5.36 -11.69 12.17
C SER A 131 -6.56 -11.69 11.22
N LEU A 132 -7.16 -12.87 11.01
CA LEU A 132 -8.47 -12.97 10.37
C LEU A 132 -9.57 -12.48 11.34
N PRO A 133 -10.61 -11.79 10.84
CA PRO A 133 -11.76 -11.47 11.66
C PRO A 133 -12.42 -12.76 12.18
N LYS A 134 -12.75 -12.79 13.48
CA LYS A 134 -13.35 -13.97 14.13
C LYS A 134 -14.75 -14.31 13.61
N SER A 135 -15.45 -13.36 13.00
CA SER A 135 -16.79 -13.53 12.44
C SER A 135 -16.76 -13.53 10.92
N ASN A 136 -17.59 -14.36 10.28
CA ASN A 136 -17.73 -14.47 8.83
C ASN A 136 -16.41 -14.83 8.12
N VAL A 137 -15.65 -15.77 8.70
CA VAL A 137 -14.30 -16.14 8.26
C VAL A 137 -14.27 -16.50 6.78
N GLU A 138 -15.20 -17.33 6.30
CA GLU A 138 -15.25 -17.78 4.90
C GLU A 138 -15.39 -16.61 3.92
N TYR A 139 -16.30 -15.67 4.21
CA TYR A 139 -16.45 -14.45 3.42
C TYR A 139 -15.15 -13.65 3.37
N TRP A 140 -14.47 -13.49 4.51
CA TRP A 140 -13.22 -12.74 4.59
C TRP A 140 -12.08 -13.42 3.84
N VAL A 141 -11.91 -14.74 3.99
CA VAL A 141 -10.90 -15.52 3.28
C VAL A 141 -11.08 -15.38 1.77
N VAL A 142 -12.30 -15.59 1.27
CA VAL A 142 -12.59 -15.44 -0.16
C VAL A 142 -12.39 -13.99 -0.62
N LYS A 143 -12.83 -13.01 0.17
CA LYS A 143 -12.67 -11.59 -0.17
C LYS A 143 -11.21 -11.18 -0.26
N PHE A 144 -10.39 -11.59 0.70
CA PHE A 144 -8.97 -11.26 0.73
C PHE A 144 -8.21 -11.93 -0.42
N ALA A 145 -8.45 -13.21 -0.67
CA ALA A 145 -7.84 -13.92 -1.80
C ALA A 145 -8.12 -13.20 -3.14
N ARG A 146 -9.35 -12.73 -3.34
CA ARG A 146 -9.73 -12.01 -4.58
C ARG A 146 -9.14 -10.62 -4.68
N ASN A 147 -8.86 -9.97 -3.56
CA ASN A 147 -8.17 -8.69 -3.58
C ASN A 147 -6.71 -8.89 -4.00
N VAL A 148 -6.02 -9.84 -3.36
CA VAL A 148 -4.63 -10.18 -3.72
C VAL A 148 -4.51 -10.57 -5.19
N GLU A 149 -5.38 -11.48 -5.67
CA GLU A 149 -5.44 -11.87 -7.08
C GLU A 149 -5.67 -10.67 -8.01
N ARG A 150 -6.59 -9.77 -7.66
CA ARG A 150 -6.85 -8.56 -8.46
C ARG A 150 -5.64 -7.63 -8.49
N ASP A 151 -4.94 -7.49 -7.37
CA ASP A 151 -3.75 -6.65 -7.28
C ASP A 151 -2.62 -7.22 -8.15
N GLU A 152 -2.40 -8.54 -8.10
CA GLU A 152 -1.46 -9.24 -8.99
C GLU A 152 -1.79 -9.05 -10.47
N GLN A 153 -3.05 -9.28 -10.86
CA GLN A 153 -3.50 -9.06 -12.24
C GLN A 153 -3.32 -7.61 -12.68
N SER A 154 -3.62 -6.66 -11.80
CA SER A 154 -3.50 -5.22 -12.10
C SER A 154 -2.04 -4.81 -12.29
N ARG A 155 -1.13 -5.31 -11.44
CA ARG A 155 0.32 -5.08 -11.56
C ARG A 155 0.86 -5.67 -12.86
N ALA A 156 0.56 -6.94 -13.13
CA ALA A 156 1.00 -7.61 -14.36
C ALA A 156 0.49 -6.88 -15.62
N ALA A 157 -0.75 -6.42 -15.62
CA ALA A 157 -1.32 -5.66 -16.73
C ALA A 157 -0.63 -4.29 -16.91
N LEU A 158 -0.29 -3.59 -15.82
CA LEU A 158 0.44 -2.33 -15.87
C LEU A 158 1.86 -2.53 -16.40
N GLU A 159 2.59 -3.52 -15.89
CA GLU A 159 3.94 -3.86 -16.34
C GLU A 159 3.95 -4.24 -17.83
N ALA A 160 2.97 -5.00 -18.30
CA ALA A 160 2.80 -5.33 -19.71
C ALA A 160 2.56 -4.10 -20.60
N LEU A 161 1.96 -3.03 -20.04
CA LEU A 161 1.79 -1.73 -20.71
C LEU A 161 3.05 -0.83 -20.63
N GLY A 162 4.12 -1.34 -20.01
CA GLY A 162 5.39 -0.64 -19.80
C GLY A 162 5.35 0.36 -18.65
N TRP A 163 4.46 0.14 -17.67
CA TRP A 163 4.45 0.96 -16.46
C TRP A 163 5.44 0.44 -15.43
N LYS A 164 6.13 1.37 -14.76
CA LYS A 164 6.88 1.09 -13.54
C LYS A 164 5.92 1.19 -12.37
N VAL A 165 5.81 0.12 -11.59
CA VAL A 165 4.83 0.00 -10.52
C VAL A 165 5.55 -0.05 -9.17
N HIS A 166 5.14 0.83 -8.27
CA HIS A 166 5.61 0.89 -6.89
C HIS A 166 4.44 0.66 -5.94
N VAL A 167 4.68 -0.11 -4.87
CA VAL A 167 3.67 -0.38 -3.84
C VAL A 167 4.24 0.02 -2.49
N VAL A 168 3.49 0.86 -1.77
CA VAL A 168 3.81 1.26 -0.40
C VAL A 168 2.68 0.82 0.51
N TRP A 169 3.04 0.14 1.59
CA TRP A 169 2.07 -0.38 2.55
C TRP A 169 1.78 0.61 3.66
N GLU A 170 0.54 0.63 4.15
CA GLU A 170 0.12 1.47 5.28
C GLU A 170 1.03 1.32 6.52
N CYS A 171 1.55 0.12 6.79
CA CYS A 171 2.44 -0.12 7.92
C CYS A 171 3.78 0.62 7.79
N GLN A 172 4.27 0.83 6.57
CA GLN A 172 5.51 1.56 6.26
C GLN A 172 5.30 3.08 6.38
N LEU A 173 4.06 3.55 6.29
CA LEU A 173 3.70 4.98 6.39
C LEU A 173 3.37 5.44 7.81
N LYS A 174 3.57 4.57 8.81
CA LYS A 174 3.41 4.96 10.22
C LYS A 174 4.55 5.89 10.62
N LYS A 175 4.30 6.77 11.61
CA LYS A 175 5.25 7.79 12.10
C LYS A 175 6.69 7.30 12.31
N LYS A 176 6.88 6.05 12.75
CA LYS A 176 8.23 5.49 13.02
C LYS A 176 8.97 4.99 11.78
N ALA A 177 8.25 4.71 10.69
CA ALA A 177 8.80 4.05 9.50
C ALA A 177 8.73 4.94 8.24
N ILE A 178 7.94 6.00 8.27
CA ILE A 178 7.68 6.84 7.12
C ILE A 178 8.95 7.49 6.56
N ASP A 179 9.82 8.02 7.42
CA ASP A 179 11.04 8.71 6.97
C ASP A 179 12.00 7.73 6.28
N ALA A 180 12.17 6.54 6.84
CA ALA A 180 12.97 5.49 6.21
C ALA A 180 12.37 5.06 4.86
N THR A 181 11.06 4.84 4.82
CA THR A 181 10.35 4.46 3.59
C THR A 181 10.47 5.53 2.51
N MET A 182 10.39 6.81 2.87
CA MET A 182 10.51 7.93 1.93
C MET A 182 11.96 8.14 1.49
N ALA A 183 12.95 7.98 2.38
CA ALA A 183 14.37 8.04 2.04
C ALA A 183 14.77 7.00 1.00
N GLU A 184 14.07 5.88 1.03
CA GLU A 184 14.25 4.77 0.12
C GLU A 184 13.46 4.95 -1.20
N LEU A 185 12.20 5.40 -1.13
CA LEU A 185 11.31 5.54 -2.29
C LEU A 185 11.60 6.77 -3.17
N LEU A 186 11.86 7.92 -2.55
CA LEU A 186 11.97 9.20 -3.27
C LEU A 186 13.10 9.21 -4.30
N PRO A 187 14.32 8.70 -4.03
CA PRO A 187 15.39 8.68 -5.02
C PRO A 187 15.04 7.83 -6.24
N VAL A 188 14.39 6.68 -6.03
CA VAL A 188 13.96 5.80 -7.13
C VAL A 188 12.93 6.52 -8.01
N LEU A 189 11.91 7.14 -7.40
CA LEU A 189 10.92 7.91 -8.16
C LEU A 189 11.54 9.12 -8.87
N ALA A 190 12.51 9.78 -8.25
CA ALA A 190 13.20 10.92 -8.85
C ALA A 190 13.96 10.51 -10.12
N GLU A 191 14.71 9.40 -10.07
CA GLU A 191 15.38 8.81 -11.22
C GLU A 191 14.39 8.43 -12.32
N GLU A 192 13.31 7.71 -11.97
CA GLU A 192 12.33 7.26 -12.96
C GLU A 192 11.53 8.39 -13.62
N LEU A 193 11.39 9.52 -12.93
CA LEU A 193 10.69 10.70 -13.41
C LEU A 193 11.62 11.71 -14.09
N ASP A 194 12.93 11.47 -14.09
CA ASP A 194 13.98 12.40 -14.51
C ASP A 194 13.84 13.76 -13.80
N LYS A 195 13.70 13.73 -12.46
CA LYS A 195 13.53 14.91 -11.62
C LYS A 195 14.57 14.96 -10.52
N GLU A 196 14.97 16.17 -10.15
CA GLU A 196 15.79 16.39 -8.96
C GLU A 196 14.91 16.51 -7.71
N LEU A 197 15.38 15.95 -6.60
CA LEU A 197 14.72 16.10 -5.31
C LEU A 197 15.05 17.44 -4.69
N VAL A 198 14.07 18.07 -4.06
CA VAL A 198 14.29 19.30 -3.28
C VAL A 198 15.15 18.99 -2.06
N SER A 199 16.09 19.87 -1.72
CA SER A 199 16.93 19.72 -0.52
C SER A 199 16.07 19.64 0.74
N GLY A 200 16.34 18.63 1.59
CA GLY A 200 15.54 18.37 2.80
C GLY A 200 14.30 17.49 2.61
N ALA A 201 14.07 16.93 1.42
CA ALA A 201 12.91 16.06 1.12
C ALA A 201 12.76 14.81 2.01
N LEU A 202 13.82 14.41 2.73
CA LEU A 202 13.85 13.20 3.54
C LEU A 202 13.34 13.40 4.97
N THR A 203 13.24 14.65 5.42
CA THR A 203 12.76 15.00 6.76
C THR A 203 11.31 15.46 6.73
N ASP A 204 10.56 15.24 7.82
CA ASP A 204 9.18 15.72 7.93
C ASP A 204 9.13 17.25 7.69
N PRO A 205 8.22 17.75 6.83
CA PRO A 205 7.95 19.18 6.81
C PRO A 205 7.33 19.53 8.16
N ALA A 206 8.09 20.30 8.96
CA ALA A 206 7.70 20.76 10.29
C ALA A 206 6.32 21.43 10.31
#